data_AF-A0A9C7PNL8-F1
#
_entry.id   AF-A0A9C7PNL8-F1
#
_cell.length_a   1.000
_cell.length_b   1.000
_cell.length_c   1.000
_cell.angle_alpha   90.00
_cell.angle_beta   90.00
_cell.angle_gamma   90.00
#
_symmetry.space_group_name_H-M   'P 1'
#
loop_
_entity.id
_entity.type
_entity.pdbx_description
1 polymer ?
#
loop_
_entity_poly.entity_id
_entity_poly.type
_entity_poly.pdbx_seq_one_letter_code
_entity_poly.pdbx_strand_id
1 'polypeptide(L)'
;MTGQDAVNSARAFDQALELTGVVLTKTDGDARGGAALSIREVTGKPIKFLGTGENVEALEAFHPDRVASRILGMGDVLTLVEEVERKVDRKQAEKIAAKLKKGKGFDFEDFKDQLIQMEQMGGLAGMLDKLAWNDGSARTCEEPR
;
A
#
# COMPACT_ATOMS: atom_id res chain seq x y z
N MET A 1 -22.82 15.06 -16.11
CA MET A 1 -24.17 15.63 -15.92
C MET A 1 -24.76 15.29 -14.55
N THR A 2 -24.59 14.05 -14.07
CA THR A 2 -25.14 13.54 -12.79
C THR A 2 -24.78 14.32 -11.51
N GLY A 3 -23.63 15.01 -11.45
CA GLY A 3 -23.20 15.72 -10.24
C GLY A 3 -24.03 16.95 -9.88
N GLN A 4 -24.51 17.73 -10.86
CA GLN A 4 -25.31 18.93 -10.60
C GLN A 4 -26.75 18.57 -10.22
N ASP A 5 -27.31 17.52 -10.84
CA ASP A 5 -28.65 17.02 -10.52
C ASP A 5 -28.74 16.48 -9.10
N ALA A 6 -27.67 15.81 -8.63
CA ALA A 6 -27.56 15.34 -7.25
C ALA A 6 -27.59 16.50 -6.24
N VAL A 7 -26.94 17.62 -6.54
CA VAL A 7 -26.93 18.82 -5.69
C VAL A 7 -28.32 19.46 -5.61
N ASN A 8 -28.99 19.60 -6.76
CA ASN A 8 -30.34 20.16 -6.81
C ASN A 8 -31.34 19.29 -6.04
N SER A 9 -31.24 17.96 -6.19
CA SER A 9 -32.10 17.01 -5.48
C SER A 9 -31.85 17.06 -3.97
N ALA A 10 -30.57 17.04 -3.54
CA ALA A 10 -30.22 17.11 -2.13
C ALA A 10 -30.72 18.40 -1.46
N ARG A 11 -30.62 19.54 -2.16
CA ARG A 11 -31.16 20.83 -1.68
C ARG A 11 -32.67 20.79 -1.52
N ALA A 12 -33.39 20.30 -2.53
CA ALA A 12 -34.85 20.22 -2.49
C ALA A 12 -35.34 19.29 -1.37
N PHE A 13 -34.65 18.17 -1.15
CA PHE A 13 -34.96 17.25 -0.07
C PHE A 13 -34.70 17.85 1.31
N ASP A 14 -33.56 18.51 1.53
CA ASP A 14 -33.23 19.14 2.81
C ASP A 14 -34.20 20.29 3.18
N GLN A 15 -34.71 21.00 2.17
CA GLN A 15 -35.75 22.02 2.36
C GLN A 15 -37.11 21.42 2.72
N ALA A 16 -37.43 20.24 2.20
CA ALA A 16 -38.69 19.56 2.48
C ALA A 16 -38.66 18.81 3.82
N LEU A 17 -37.51 18.26 4.19
CA LEU A 17 -37.29 17.51 5.43
C LEU A 17 -35.84 17.63 5.85
N GLU A 18 -35.60 17.97 7.12
CA GLU A 18 -34.25 18.12 7.64
C GLU A 18 -33.47 16.81 7.53
N LEU A 19 -32.39 16.83 6.75
CA LEU A 19 -31.50 15.69 6.63
C LEU A 19 -30.56 15.61 7.83
N THR A 20 -30.34 14.40 8.36
CA THR A 20 -29.34 14.17 9.44
C THR A 20 -27.99 13.72 8.88
N GLY A 21 -27.93 13.40 7.60
CA GLY A 21 -26.73 12.96 6.92
C GLY A 21 -27.03 12.35 5.56
N VAL A 22 -25.97 12.15 4.78
CA VAL A 22 -26.05 11.68 3.39
C VAL A 22 -25.22 10.41 3.23
N VAL A 23 -25.67 9.51 2.36
CA VAL A 23 -24.91 8.35 1.90
C VAL A 23 -24.64 8.53 0.41
N LEU A 24 -23.39 8.38 -0.01
CA LEU A 24 -23.01 8.45 -1.41
C LEU A 24 -22.82 7.04 -1.94
N THR A 25 -23.32 6.74 -3.13
CA THR A 25 -23.20 5.43 -3.76
C THR A 25 -22.48 5.54 -5.09
N LYS A 26 -21.92 4.42 -5.59
CA LYS A 26 -21.13 4.36 -6.83
C LYS A 26 -19.94 5.34 -6.83
N THR A 27 -19.17 5.31 -5.74
CA THR A 27 -17.96 6.15 -5.59
C THR A 27 -16.70 5.54 -6.20
N ASP A 28 -16.83 4.38 -6.85
CA ASP A 28 -15.83 3.71 -7.68
C ASP A 28 -15.63 4.37 -9.05
N GLY A 29 -16.57 5.23 -9.48
CA GLY A 29 -16.53 5.94 -10.76
C GLY A 29 -15.69 7.24 -10.78
N ASP A 30 -15.55 7.79 -11.99
CA ASP A 30 -14.73 8.96 -12.37
C ASP A 30 -15.05 10.28 -11.63
N ALA A 31 -16.10 10.31 -10.80
CA ALA A 31 -16.52 11.45 -9.99
C ALA A 31 -15.83 11.46 -8.62
N ARG A 32 -14.49 11.57 -8.61
CA ARG A 32 -13.58 11.36 -7.46
C ARG A 32 -13.75 12.26 -6.22
N GLY A 33 -14.83 13.03 -6.09
CA GLY A 33 -15.13 13.80 -4.88
C GLY A 33 -15.95 15.07 -5.08
N GLY A 34 -16.09 15.54 -6.32
CA GLY A 34 -16.79 16.81 -6.63
C GLY A 34 -18.26 16.81 -6.21
N ALA A 35 -18.98 15.70 -6.41
CA ALA A 35 -20.37 15.57 -5.96
C ALA A 35 -20.47 15.53 -4.42
N ALA A 36 -19.54 14.84 -3.75
CA ALA A 36 -19.50 14.75 -2.29
C ALA A 36 -19.32 16.12 -1.65
N LEU A 37 -18.35 16.89 -2.15
CA LEU A 37 -18.11 18.27 -1.70
C LEU A 37 -19.32 19.16 -1.98
N SER A 38 -19.88 19.09 -3.19
CA SER A 38 -21.00 19.96 -3.56
C SER A 38 -22.25 19.70 -2.72
N ILE A 39 -22.55 18.43 -2.42
CA ILE A 39 -23.69 18.07 -1.56
C ILE A 39 -23.44 18.51 -0.11
N ARG A 40 -22.22 18.29 0.40
CA ARG A 40 -21.79 18.76 1.73
C ARG A 40 -21.94 20.28 1.85
N GLU A 41 -21.49 21.02 0.85
CA GLU A 41 -21.53 22.49 0.83
C GLU A 41 -22.98 23.01 0.82
N VAL A 42 -23.84 22.38 0.02
CA VAL A 42 -25.22 22.85 -0.15
C VAL A 42 -26.14 22.44 1.00
N THR A 43 -25.97 21.24 1.56
CA THR A 43 -26.84 20.72 2.64
C THR A 43 -26.26 20.99 4.04
N GLY A 44 -24.95 21.21 4.15
CA GLY A 44 -24.25 21.32 5.44
C GLY A 44 -24.22 20.02 6.25
N LYS A 45 -24.83 18.94 5.76
CA LYS A 45 -24.99 17.69 6.52
C LYS A 45 -23.80 16.75 6.32
N PRO A 46 -23.43 15.96 7.34
CA PRO A 46 -22.30 15.04 7.24
C PRO A 46 -22.61 13.86 6.31
N ILE A 47 -21.61 13.43 5.54
CA ILE A 47 -21.65 12.17 4.80
C ILE A 47 -21.28 11.05 5.77
N LYS A 48 -22.13 10.02 5.86
CA LYS A 48 -21.96 8.93 6.83
C LYS A 48 -21.32 7.68 6.22
N PHE A 49 -21.74 7.32 5.00
CA PHE A 49 -21.27 6.10 4.32
C PHE A 49 -21.00 6.33 2.84
N LEU A 50 -20.15 5.47 2.27
CA LEU A 50 -19.78 5.39 0.87
C LEU A 50 -20.08 3.99 0.33
N GLY A 51 -20.82 3.93 -0.77
CA GLY A 51 -21.01 2.71 -1.55
C GLY A 51 -19.94 2.58 -2.61
N THR A 52 -18.95 1.73 -2.38
CA THR A 52 -17.79 1.47 -3.27
C THR A 52 -18.06 0.38 -4.31
N GLY A 53 -19.26 -0.20 -4.34
CA GLY A 53 -19.63 -1.24 -5.30
C GLY A 53 -21.10 -1.65 -5.18
N GLU A 54 -21.46 -2.73 -5.89
CA GLU A 54 -22.84 -3.23 -5.99
C GLU A 54 -23.18 -4.30 -4.94
N ASN A 55 -22.15 -4.91 -4.33
CA ASN A 55 -22.34 -5.94 -3.32
C ASN A 55 -22.84 -5.35 -1.99
N VAL A 56 -23.54 -6.16 -1.20
CA VAL A 56 -24.07 -5.76 0.12
C VAL A 56 -22.93 -5.35 1.08
N GLU A 57 -21.75 -5.91 0.89
CA GLU A 57 -20.53 -5.61 1.67
C GLU A 57 -19.81 -4.34 1.20
N ALA A 58 -20.20 -3.77 0.06
CA ALA A 58 -19.52 -2.62 -0.54
C ALA A 58 -20.00 -1.27 0.04
N LEU A 59 -20.41 -1.26 1.32
CA LEU A 59 -20.80 -0.07 2.07
C LEU A 59 -19.76 0.21 3.17
N GLU A 60 -19.00 1.27 2.99
CA GLU A 60 -17.90 1.66 3.88
C GLU A 60 -18.25 2.92 4.67
N ALA A 61 -17.70 3.05 5.87
CA ALA A 61 -17.81 4.28 6.66
C ALA A 61 -17.06 5.43 5.96
N PHE A 62 -17.65 6.63 5.97
CA PHE A 62 -17.03 7.80 5.37
C PHE A 62 -15.90 8.35 6.27
N HIS A 63 -14.68 8.37 5.75
CA HIS A 63 -13.52 8.98 6.40
C HIS A 63 -13.10 10.26 5.66
N PRO A 64 -13.39 11.46 6.20
CA PRO A 64 -13.09 12.73 5.52
C PRO A 64 -11.62 12.89 5.15
N ASP A 65 -10.70 12.53 6.06
CA ASP A 65 -9.26 12.70 5.88
C ASP A 65 -8.72 11.88 4.70
N ARG A 66 -9.19 10.63 4.54
CA ARG A 66 -8.79 9.77 3.42
C ARG A 66 -9.36 10.28 2.10
N VAL A 67 -10.61 10.73 2.10
CA VAL A 67 -11.26 11.26 0.89
C VAL A 67 -10.59 12.56 0.45
N ALA A 68 -10.30 13.47 1.38
CA ALA A 68 -9.56 14.71 1.10
C ALA A 68 -8.15 14.41 0.55
N SER A 69 -7.41 13.48 1.16
CA SER A 69 -6.07 13.10 0.70
C SER A 69 -6.10 12.51 -0.71
N ARG A 70 -7.08 11.65 -1.02
CA ARG A 70 -7.30 11.11 -2.37
C ARG A 70 -7.63 12.19 -3.40
N ILE A 71 -8.49 13.16 -3.06
CA ILE A 71 -8.83 14.29 -3.94
C ILE A 71 -7.61 15.17 -4.21
N LEU A 72 -6.81 15.45 -3.18
CA LEU A 72 -5.61 16.27 -3.26
C LEU A 72 -4.42 15.56 -3.92
N GLY A 73 -4.60 14.31 -4.38
CA GLY A 73 -3.52 13.52 -4.98
C GLY A 73 -2.40 13.16 -4.00
N MET A 74 -2.60 13.42 -2.71
CA MET A 74 -1.76 12.95 -1.62
C MET A 74 -2.18 11.50 -1.35
N GLY A 75 -1.74 10.59 -2.23
CA GLY A 75 -1.93 9.15 -2.07
C GLY A 75 -1.63 8.75 -0.62
N ASP A 76 -2.52 7.95 -0.05
CA ASP A 76 -2.68 7.64 1.37
C ASP A 76 -1.32 7.36 2.07
N VAL A 77 -0.66 8.43 2.54
CA VAL A 77 0.66 8.35 3.18
C VAL A 77 0.57 7.56 4.48
N LEU A 78 -0.60 7.60 5.12
CA LEU A 78 -0.93 6.78 6.29
C LEU A 78 -0.94 5.29 5.93
N THR A 79 -1.55 4.89 4.82
CA THR A 79 -1.51 3.49 4.36
C THR A 79 -0.09 3.05 4.00
N LEU A 80 0.71 3.90 3.34
CA LEU A 80 2.13 3.59 3.07
C LEU A 80 2.93 3.45 4.37
N VAL A 81 2.69 4.30 5.37
CA VAL A 81 3.37 4.21 6.68
C VAL A 81 2.91 2.97 7.44
N GLU A 82 1.63 2.60 7.41
CA GLU A 82 1.12 1.38 8.04
C GLU A 82 1.63 0.11 7.36
N GLU A 83 1.71 0.07 6.01
CA GLU A 83 2.33 -1.05 5.28
C GLU A 83 3.83 -1.17 5.57
N VAL A 84 4.53 -0.03 5.68
CA VAL A 84 5.95 0.01 6.04
C VAL A 84 6.15 -0.39 7.50
N GLU A 85 5.32 0.06 8.44
CA GLU A 85 5.36 -0.39 9.84
C GLU A 85 5.06 -1.89 9.97
N ARG A 86 4.16 -2.45 9.14
CA ARG A 86 3.90 -3.90 9.11
C ARG A 86 5.02 -4.72 8.46
N LYS A 87 5.70 -4.18 7.44
CA LYS A 87 6.80 -4.87 6.74
C LYS A 87 8.17 -4.64 7.37
N VAL A 88 8.33 -3.62 8.20
CA VAL A 88 9.54 -3.41 9.01
C VAL A 88 9.42 -4.26 10.26
N ASP A 89 9.91 -5.48 10.16
CA ASP A 89 10.11 -6.37 11.29
C ASP A 89 10.94 -5.63 12.36
N ARG A 90 10.30 -5.32 13.50
CA ARG A 90 10.93 -4.62 14.64
C ARG A 90 12.29 -5.21 15.00
N LYS A 91 12.45 -6.53 14.83
CA LYS A 91 13.71 -7.24 15.07
C LYS A 91 14.83 -6.85 14.11
N GLN A 92 14.50 -6.53 12.86
CA GLN A 92 15.47 -6.16 11.83
C GLN A 92 15.88 -4.70 11.97
N ALA A 93 14.93 -3.82 12.31
CA ALA A 93 15.21 -2.43 12.68
C ALA A 93 16.09 -2.34 13.95
N GLU A 94 15.84 -3.16 14.97
CA GLU A 94 16.68 -3.23 16.17
C GLU A 94 18.09 -3.72 15.90
N LYS A 95 18.26 -4.74 15.04
CA LYS A 95 19.61 -5.21 14.62
C LYS A 95 20.37 -4.14 13.85
N ILE A 96 19.71 -3.43 12.94
CA ILE A 96 20.32 -2.38 12.13
C ILE A 96 20.67 -1.16 13.02
N ALA A 97 19.77 -0.77 13.93
CA ALA A 97 20.02 0.30 14.89
C ALA A 97 21.13 -0.06 15.89
N ALA A 98 21.23 -1.32 16.31
CA ALA A 98 22.33 -1.80 17.16
C ALA A 98 23.68 -1.80 16.42
N LYS A 99 23.69 -2.16 15.12
CA LYS A 99 24.89 -2.06 14.26
C LYS A 99 25.31 -0.61 14.01
N LEU A 100 24.36 0.30 13.80
CA LEU A 100 24.62 1.73 13.62
C LEU A 100 25.08 2.42 14.91
N LYS A 101 24.48 2.10 16.07
CA LYS A 101 24.92 2.62 17.39
C LYS A 101 26.29 2.11 17.82
N LYS A 102 26.70 0.90 17.40
CA LYS A 102 28.02 0.35 17.71
C LYS A 102 29.16 1.12 17.03
N GLY A 103 28.88 1.93 16.01
CA GLY A 103 29.81 2.96 15.49
C GLY A 103 31.21 2.49 15.11
N LYS A 104 31.42 1.18 14.92
CA LYS A 104 32.72 0.60 14.63
C LYS A 104 32.57 -0.27 13.40
N GLY A 105 33.37 0.06 12.39
CA GLY A 105 33.47 -0.72 11.16
C GLY A 105 33.70 -2.19 11.47
N PHE A 106 33.22 -3.01 10.54
CA PHE A 106 33.50 -4.43 10.35
C PHE A 106 34.39 -5.03 11.46
N ASP A 107 33.75 -5.61 12.49
CA ASP A 107 34.46 -6.15 13.64
C ASP A 107 34.95 -7.59 13.39
N PHE A 108 35.83 -8.08 14.26
CA PHE A 108 36.44 -9.40 14.10
C PHE A 108 35.41 -10.54 14.26
N GLU A 109 34.31 -10.28 14.95
CA GLU A 109 33.20 -11.21 15.09
C GLU A 109 32.40 -11.29 13.77
N ASP A 110 32.13 -10.17 13.10
CA ASP A 110 31.52 -10.15 11.76
C ASP A 110 32.40 -10.89 10.73
N PHE A 111 33.73 -10.81 10.83
CA PHE A 111 34.65 -11.58 9.98
C PHE A 111 34.60 -13.08 10.28
N LYS A 112 34.58 -13.46 11.56
CA LYS A 112 34.43 -14.86 11.99
C LYS A 112 33.11 -15.44 11.51
N ASP A 113 32.02 -14.68 11.65
CA ASP A 113 30.69 -15.09 11.23
C ASP A 113 30.63 -15.23 9.70
N GLN A 114 31.29 -14.36 8.93
CA GLN A 114 31.45 -14.55 7.48
C GLN A 114 32.23 -15.82 7.13
N LEU A 115 33.31 -16.14 7.85
CA LEU A 115 34.09 -17.35 7.61
C LEU A 115 33.27 -18.63 7.90
N ILE A 116 32.52 -18.65 9.01
CA ILE A 116 31.63 -19.75 9.36
C ILE A 116 30.51 -19.89 8.32
N GLN A 117 29.98 -18.77 7.83
CA GLN A 117 28.92 -18.78 6.83
C GLN A 117 29.43 -19.24 5.44
N MET A 118 30.69 -18.93 5.09
CA MET A 118 31.36 -19.48 3.92
C MET A 118 31.59 -20.99 4.06
N GLU A 119 32.01 -21.47 5.23
CA GLU A 119 32.20 -22.89 5.51
C GLU A 119 30.87 -23.68 5.41
N GLN A 120 29.79 -23.13 5.98
CA GLN A 120 28.45 -23.74 5.92
C GLN A 120 27.83 -23.74 4.51
N MET A 121 28.22 -22.80 3.64
CA MET A 121 27.82 -22.80 2.23
C MET A 121 28.68 -23.72 1.35
N GLY A 122 29.58 -24.52 1.93
CA GLY A 122 30.44 -25.48 1.22
C GLY A 122 31.82 -24.93 0.82
N GLY A 123 32.25 -23.81 1.42
CA GLY A 123 33.55 -23.19 1.16
C GLY A 123 33.76 -22.77 -0.30
N LEU A 124 35.02 -22.68 -0.72
CA LEU A 124 35.40 -22.38 -2.11
C LEU A 124 34.85 -23.40 -3.11
N ALA A 125 34.59 -24.64 -2.68
CA ALA A 125 33.97 -25.68 -3.50
C ALA A 125 32.50 -25.36 -3.82
N GLY A 126 31.72 -24.85 -2.84
CA GLY A 126 30.34 -24.41 -3.05
C GLY A 126 30.22 -23.13 -3.89
N MET A 127 31.23 -22.25 -3.85
CA MET A 127 31.34 -21.11 -4.76
C MET A 127 31.72 -21.55 -6.18
N LEU A 128 32.63 -22.52 -6.33
CA LEU A 128 33.00 -23.12 -7.61
C LEU A 128 31.84 -23.89 -8.23
N ASP A 129 31.02 -24.62 -7.46
CA ASP A 129 29.81 -25.28 -7.97
C ASP A 129 28.77 -24.27 -8.46
N LYS A 130 28.60 -23.14 -7.77
CA LYS A 130 27.69 -22.07 -8.19
C LYS A 130 28.21 -21.25 -9.38
N LEU A 131 29.52 -21.13 -9.53
CA LEU A 131 30.17 -20.53 -10.70
C LEU A 131 30.19 -21.49 -11.89
N ALA A 132 30.46 -22.78 -11.67
CA ALA A 132 30.44 -23.84 -12.68
C ALA A 132 29.01 -24.13 -13.17
N TRP A 133 27.99 -23.94 -12.33
CA TRP A 133 26.58 -23.96 -12.75
C TRP A 133 26.22 -22.81 -13.70
N ASN A 134 26.98 -21.70 -13.68
CA ASN A 134 26.73 -20.53 -14.51
C ASN A 134 27.74 -20.34 -15.65
N ASP A 135 28.62 -21.33 -15.91
CA ASP A 135 29.44 -21.40 -17.11
C ASP A 135 28.75 -22.27 -18.16
N GLY A 136 28.15 -21.61 -19.15
CA GLY A 136 27.32 -22.20 -20.18
C GLY A 136 28.10 -23.06 -21.18
N SER A 137 28.42 -24.30 -20.81
CA SER A 137 28.92 -25.30 -21.78
C SER A 137 28.58 -26.75 -21.41
N ALA A 138 27.31 -27.14 -21.58
CA ALA A 138 26.94 -28.55 -21.82
C ALA A 138 25.52 -28.67 -22.40
N ARG A 139 25.34 -28.26 -23.65
CA ARG A 139 24.44 -29.00 -24.55
C ARG A 139 25.28 -29.57 -25.66
N THR A 140 25.84 -30.74 -25.36
CA THR A 140 26.30 -31.69 -26.35
C THR A 140 25.18 -31.92 -27.36
N CYS A 141 25.49 -31.66 -28.62
CA CYS A 141 24.74 -32.16 -29.75
C CYS A 141 24.67 -33.69 -29.63
N GLU A 142 23.47 -34.23 -29.40
CA GLU A 142 23.14 -35.56 -29.87
C GLU A 142 21.87 -35.46 -30.73
N GLU A 143 22.11 -35.71 -32.01
CA GLU A 143 21.16 -35.96 -33.09
C GLU A 143 20.34 -37.22 -32.79
N PRO A 144 19.16 -37.39 -33.40
CA PRO A 144 19.12 -38.52 -34.32
C PRO A 144 18.33 -38.26 -35.61
N ARG A 145 18.74 -39.06 -36.60
CA ARG A 145 18.12 -39.34 -37.91
C ARG A 145 16.62 -39.64 -37.86
#